data_AF-A0A538MH92-F1
#
_entry.id   AF-A0A538MH92-F1
#
_cell.length_a   1.000
_cell.length_b   1.000
_cell.length_c   1.000
_cell.angle_alpha   90.00
_cell.angle_beta   90.00
_cell.angle_gamma   90.00
#
_symmetry.space_group_name_H-M   'P 1'
#
loop_
_entity.id
_entity.type
_entity.pdbx_description
1 polymer ?
#
loop_
_entity_poly.entity_id
_entity_poly.type
_entity_poly.pdbx_seq_one_letter_code
_entity_poly.pdbx_strand_id
1 'polypeptide(L)'
;MSGRQALVALLLVACTGSGTTSAPSVPNVDGTPQAPAVSAPVGCPAHVPERLSPKGISGLRRTLVPPGASGAVICRYPPVSAHPRRPRVATVMGSSLAELVRSLDALRPMPRGLFACPFDDGSIYLLRFAYPDGGRLPVVVHLSGCRFATNGRRDVSVTAKVRALLASLIRSSTG
;
A
#
# COMPACT_ATOMS: atom_id res chain seq x y z
N MET A 1 48.69 39.18 46.16
CA MET A 1 47.46 38.39 46.37
C MET A 1 47.75 36.99 45.84
N SER A 2 48.50 36.16 46.57
CA SER A 2 48.06 35.22 47.61
C SER A 2 46.87 34.36 47.19
N GLY A 3 47.13 33.09 46.90
CA GLY A 3 46.19 32.12 46.34
C GLY A 3 45.28 31.45 47.37
N ARG A 4 44.58 30.41 46.90
CA ARG A 4 44.26 29.19 47.65
C ARG A 4 43.56 28.19 46.74
N GLN A 5 44.13 26.99 46.72
CA GLN A 5 43.46 25.78 46.27
C GLN A 5 42.29 25.43 47.19
N ALA A 6 41.30 24.71 46.65
CA ALA A 6 40.50 23.78 47.42
C ALA A 6 40.18 22.56 46.55
N LEU A 7 40.94 21.48 46.79
CA LEU A 7 40.48 20.10 46.61
C LEU A 7 39.32 19.83 47.58
N VAL A 8 38.26 19.16 47.13
CA VAL A 8 37.46 18.25 47.98
C VAL A 8 37.02 17.04 47.16
N ALA A 9 37.04 15.90 47.85
CA ALA A 9 37.20 14.55 47.36
C ALA A 9 35.89 13.77 47.10
N LEU A 10 36.10 12.62 46.47
CA LEU A 10 35.22 11.46 46.21
C LEU A 10 34.17 11.13 47.28
N LEU A 11 33.02 10.64 46.80
CA LEU A 11 32.26 9.56 47.45
C LEU A 11 31.65 8.60 46.39
N LEU A 12 31.93 7.31 46.59
CA LEU A 12 31.58 6.14 45.78
C LEU A 12 30.10 5.74 45.97
N VAL A 13 29.43 5.30 44.91
CA VAL A 13 28.44 4.21 44.98
C VAL A 13 28.55 3.34 43.71
N ALA A 14 28.98 2.09 43.91
CA ALA A 14 28.87 1.03 42.92
C ALA A 14 27.50 0.37 43.07
N CYS A 15 26.72 0.31 41.99
CA CYS A 15 25.63 -0.65 41.85
C CYS A 15 25.96 -1.53 40.65
N THR A 16 26.55 -2.69 40.95
CA THR A 16 26.53 -3.87 40.09
C THR A 16 25.08 -4.30 39.86
N GLY A 17 24.58 -4.10 38.63
CA GLY A 17 23.29 -4.59 38.18
C GLY A 17 23.47 -5.39 36.89
N SER A 18 23.76 -6.67 37.02
CA SER A 18 23.72 -7.64 35.93
C SER A 18 22.26 -7.93 35.58
N GLY A 19 21.75 -7.28 34.54
CA GLY A 19 20.43 -7.52 33.98
C GLY A 19 20.54 -8.04 32.56
N THR A 20 21.01 -9.28 32.39
CA THR A 20 20.83 -10.04 31.14
C THR A 20 19.34 -10.36 31.00
N THR A 21 18.60 -9.53 30.27
CA THR A 21 17.33 -9.98 29.69
C THR A 21 17.62 -10.51 28.31
N SER A 22 18.11 -11.75 28.27
CA SER A 22 18.05 -12.60 27.09
C SER A 22 16.59 -12.75 26.70
N ALA A 23 16.14 -12.03 25.68
CA ALA A 23 14.97 -12.47 24.95
C ALA A 23 15.33 -13.82 24.30
N PRO A 24 14.49 -14.86 24.39
CA PRO A 24 14.78 -16.13 23.74
C PRO A 24 14.80 -15.91 22.23
N SER A 25 16.00 -15.84 21.68
CA SER A 25 16.26 -16.12 20.27
C SER A 25 15.84 -17.57 20.05
N VAL A 26 14.78 -17.78 19.28
CA VAL A 26 14.42 -19.09 18.76
C VAL A 26 15.64 -19.62 18.01
N PRO A 27 16.22 -20.78 18.37
CA PRO A 27 17.31 -21.33 17.59
C PRO A 27 16.73 -21.85 16.26
N ASN A 28 16.89 -21.07 15.19
CA ASN A 28 16.72 -21.57 13.83
C ASN A 28 17.88 -22.54 13.56
N VAL A 29 17.56 -23.83 13.59
CA VAL A 29 18.35 -24.88 12.96
C VAL A 29 18.27 -24.63 11.45
N ASP A 30 19.42 -24.71 10.78
CA ASP A 30 19.66 -24.47 9.35
C ASP A 30 19.83 -23.00 8.93
N GLY A 31 21.09 -22.60 8.72
CA GLY A 31 21.56 -21.28 8.29
C GLY A 31 21.18 -20.88 6.87
N THR A 32 19.93 -21.09 6.47
CA THR A 32 19.36 -20.52 5.25
C THR A 32 18.80 -19.13 5.59
N PRO A 33 19.22 -18.05 4.91
CA PRO A 33 18.58 -16.75 5.08
C PRO A 33 17.09 -16.88 4.77
N GLN A 34 16.25 -16.76 5.81
CA GLN A 34 14.81 -16.76 5.63
C GLN A 34 14.46 -15.48 4.87
N ALA A 35 14.10 -15.64 3.59
CA ALA A 35 13.61 -14.54 2.79
C ALA A 35 12.49 -13.82 3.56
N PRO A 36 12.45 -12.47 3.59
CA PRO A 36 11.40 -11.75 4.26
C PRO A 36 10.05 -12.29 3.81
N ALA A 37 9.22 -12.73 4.77
CA ALA A 37 7.89 -13.23 4.48
C ALA A 37 7.14 -12.15 3.68
N VAL A 38 6.83 -12.44 2.42
CA VAL A 38 6.00 -11.58 1.58
C VAL A 38 4.67 -11.45 2.31
N SER A 39 4.42 -10.27 2.88
CA SER A 39 3.18 -10.01 3.63
C SER A 39 1.99 -10.39 2.77
N ALA A 40 1.19 -11.33 3.27
CA ALA A 40 0.02 -11.82 2.55
C ALA A 40 -0.89 -10.64 2.14
N PRO A 41 -1.54 -10.71 0.97
CA PRO A 41 -2.42 -9.66 0.52
C PRO A 41 -3.60 -9.52 1.49
N VAL A 42 -3.70 -8.38 2.15
CA VAL A 42 -4.85 -8.05 3.02
C VAL A 42 -6.09 -8.00 2.12
N GLY A 43 -7.07 -8.87 2.36
CA GLY A 43 -8.31 -9.01 1.57
C GLY A 43 -9.13 -7.73 1.45
N CYS A 44 -10.27 -7.76 0.75
CA CYS A 44 -11.04 -6.55 0.51
C CYS A 44 -11.73 -6.03 1.77
N PRO A 45 -11.55 -4.75 2.15
CA PRO A 45 -12.27 -4.20 3.29
C PRO A 45 -13.77 -4.14 3.00
N ALA A 46 -14.61 -4.15 4.05
CA ALA A 46 -16.06 -4.03 3.86
C ALA A 46 -16.44 -2.70 3.18
N HIS A 47 -15.71 -1.63 3.49
CA HIS A 47 -15.89 -0.31 2.93
C HIS A 47 -14.57 0.23 2.37
N VAL A 48 -14.69 1.10 1.37
CA VAL A 48 -13.54 1.80 0.79
C VAL A 48 -13.07 2.84 1.81
N PRO A 49 -11.77 2.90 2.15
CA PRO A 49 -11.25 3.93 3.04
C PRO A 49 -11.48 5.33 2.46
N GLU A 50 -11.95 6.26 3.28
CA GLU A 50 -12.15 7.67 2.88
C GLU A 50 -10.83 8.34 2.49
N ARG A 51 -9.73 7.98 3.18
CA ARG A 51 -8.38 8.45 2.86
C ARG A 51 -7.48 7.30 2.48
N LEU A 52 -6.78 7.48 1.37
CA LEU A 52 -5.73 6.57 0.95
C LEU A 52 -4.46 6.83 1.76
N SER A 53 -3.96 5.77 2.41
CA SER A 53 -2.77 5.80 3.25
C SER A 53 -1.71 4.85 2.70
N PRO A 54 -0.96 5.24 1.65
CA PRO A 54 0.24 4.52 1.22
C PRO A 54 1.26 4.43 2.37
N LYS A 55 1.93 3.29 2.50
CA LYS A 55 2.93 3.04 3.56
C LYS A 55 4.21 2.52 2.94
N GLY A 56 5.35 3.11 3.30
CA GLY A 56 6.67 2.65 2.86
C GLY A 56 6.97 2.85 1.36
N ILE A 57 6.15 3.60 0.63
CA ILE A 57 6.30 3.78 -0.82
C ILE A 57 6.72 5.21 -1.16
N SER A 58 7.78 5.36 -1.94
CA SER A 58 8.27 6.63 -2.48
C SER A 58 7.80 6.86 -3.92
N GLY A 59 7.97 8.08 -4.46
CA GLY A 59 7.70 8.36 -5.88
C GLY A 59 6.23 8.55 -6.28
N LEU A 60 5.29 8.53 -5.33
CA LEU A 60 3.83 8.57 -5.56
C LEU A 60 3.29 9.78 -6.34
N ARG A 61 4.04 10.89 -6.42
CA ARG A 61 3.66 12.06 -7.24
C ARG A 61 3.96 11.86 -8.73
N ARG A 62 4.92 10.99 -9.06
CA ARG A 62 5.44 10.79 -10.43
C ARG A 62 4.75 9.63 -11.15
N THR A 63 4.50 8.53 -10.44
CA THR A 63 3.84 7.33 -10.96
C THR A 63 2.61 7.00 -10.13
N LEU A 64 1.63 6.35 -10.75
CA LEU A 64 0.45 5.88 -10.02
C LEU A 64 0.82 4.68 -9.15
N VAL A 65 1.61 3.76 -9.72
CA VAL A 65 2.13 2.57 -9.05
C VAL A 65 3.66 2.53 -9.21
N PRO A 66 4.44 2.95 -8.22
CA PRO A 66 5.90 2.82 -8.27
C PRO A 66 6.37 1.38 -8.59
N PRO A 67 7.53 1.23 -9.25
CA PRO A 67 8.06 -0.09 -9.60
C PRO A 67 8.33 -0.93 -8.34
N GLY A 68 8.30 -2.26 -8.47
CA GLY A 68 8.64 -3.20 -7.39
C GLY A 68 7.44 -3.83 -6.67
N ALA A 69 6.21 -3.57 -7.09
CA ALA A 69 5.05 -4.30 -6.58
C ALA A 69 5.19 -5.80 -6.90
N SER A 70 5.01 -6.66 -5.90
CA SER A 70 5.11 -8.13 -6.02
C SER A 70 3.74 -8.82 -6.11
N GLY A 71 2.66 -8.12 -5.78
CA GLY A 71 1.31 -8.62 -5.86
C GLY A 71 0.28 -7.50 -5.74
N ALA A 72 -0.96 -7.78 -6.14
CA ALA A 72 -2.09 -6.90 -5.92
C ALA A 72 -3.36 -7.69 -5.56
N VAL A 73 -4.17 -7.13 -4.66
CA VAL A 73 -5.59 -7.49 -4.52
C VAL A 73 -6.43 -6.46 -5.24
N ILE A 74 -7.36 -6.93 -6.06
CA ILE A 74 -8.34 -6.09 -6.75
C ILE A 74 -9.69 -6.30 -6.07
N CYS A 75 -10.26 -5.21 -5.55
CA CYS A 75 -11.57 -5.20 -4.92
C CYS A 75 -12.53 -4.40 -5.79
N ARG A 76 -13.52 -5.05 -6.42
CA ARG A 76 -14.55 -4.37 -7.20
C ARG A 76 -15.78 -4.13 -6.34
N TYR A 77 -16.03 -2.87 -6.00
CA TYR A 77 -17.23 -2.47 -5.27
C TYR A 77 -18.34 -2.12 -6.26
N PRO A 78 -19.56 -2.65 -6.05
CA PRO A 78 -20.71 -2.28 -6.87
C PRO A 78 -21.16 -0.84 -6.54
N PRO A 79 -22.08 -0.28 -7.34
CA PRO A 79 -22.69 1.03 -7.07
C PRO A 79 -23.23 1.15 -5.64
N VAL A 80 -23.34 2.37 -5.13
CA VAL A 80 -23.85 2.62 -3.76
C VAL A 80 -25.29 2.12 -3.55
N SER A 81 -26.08 2.03 -4.62
CA SER A 81 -27.46 1.54 -4.62
C SER A 81 -27.59 0.01 -4.61
N ALA A 82 -26.49 -0.74 -4.80
CA ALA A 82 -26.53 -2.19 -4.91
C ALA A 82 -26.64 -2.88 -3.54
N HIS A 83 -27.52 -3.88 -3.44
CA HIS A 83 -27.75 -4.66 -2.23
C HIS A 83 -27.73 -6.18 -2.56
N PRO A 84 -26.89 -7.01 -1.90
CA PRO A 84 -25.91 -6.64 -0.88
C PRO A 84 -24.65 -5.99 -1.49
N ARG A 85 -24.03 -5.05 -0.77
CA ARG A 85 -22.84 -4.32 -1.22
C ARG A 85 -21.54 -5.08 -0.94
N ARG A 86 -21.40 -6.29 -1.50
CA ARG A 86 -20.21 -7.13 -1.32
C ARG A 86 -19.22 -6.92 -2.48
N PRO A 87 -17.93 -6.68 -2.20
CA PRO A 87 -16.94 -6.56 -3.26
C PRO A 87 -16.64 -7.92 -3.90
N ARG A 88 -16.40 -7.93 -5.21
CA ARG A 88 -15.72 -9.05 -5.86
C ARG A 88 -14.21 -8.89 -5.69
N VAL A 89 -13.51 -10.01 -5.53
CA VAL A 89 -12.09 -10.03 -5.18
C VAL A 89 -11.30 -10.83 -6.21
N ALA A 90 -10.14 -10.30 -6.63
CA ALA A 90 -9.14 -11.05 -7.36
C ALA A 90 -7.74 -10.79 -6.79
N THR A 91 -6.87 -11.79 -6.87
CA THR A 91 -5.44 -11.64 -6.59
C THR A 91 -4.67 -11.70 -7.91
N VAL A 92 -3.72 -10.79 -8.09
CA VAL A 92 -2.94 -10.65 -9.32
C VAL A 92 -1.45 -10.63 -9.00
N MET A 93 -0.68 -11.47 -9.69
CA MET A 93 0.77 -11.63 -9.54
C MET A 93 1.41 -11.84 -10.92
N GLY A 94 2.75 -11.91 -10.96
CA GLY A 94 3.50 -12.28 -12.17
C GLY A 94 3.24 -11.37 -13.38
N SER A 95 3.07 -11.97 -14.57
CA SER A 95 2.87 -11.24 -15.82
C SER A 95 1.61 -10.36 -15.82
N SER A 96 0.50 -10.86 -15.26
CA SER A 96 -0.75 -10.10 -15.14
C SER A 96 -0.58 -8.86 -14.27
N LEU A 97 0.25 -8.95 -13.22
CA LEU A 97 0.58 -7.79 -12.39
C LEU A 97 1.42 -6.79 -13.18
N ALA A 98 2.45 -7.24 -13.89
CA ALA A 98 3.30 -6.38 -14.70
C ALA A 98 2.49 -5.65 -15.78
N GLU A 99 1.55 -6.33 -16.44
CA GLU A 99 0.66 -5.72 -17.42
C GLU A 99 -0.28 -4.68 -16.78
N LEU A 100 -0.85 -5.00 -15.61
CA LEU A 100 -1.70 -4.07 -14.87
C LEU A 100 -0.96 -2.79 -14.50
N VAL A 101 0.22 -2.91 -13.89
CA VAL A 101 1.06 -1.77 -13.48
C VAL A 101 1.41 -0.91 -14.69
N ARG A 102 1.95 -1.52 -15.75
CA ARG A 102 2.30 -0.82 -16.99
C ARG A 102 1.10 -0.08 -17.60
N SER A 103 -0.07 -0.69 -17.60
CA SER A 103 -1.28 -0.09 -18.16
C SER A 103 -1.79 1.09 -17.32
N LEU A 104 -1.64 1.03 -16.00
CA LEU A 104 -2.00 2.11 -15.08
C LEU A 104 -1.04 3.29 -15.18
N ASP A 105 0.27 3.04 -15.20
CA ASP A 105 1.27 4.11 -15.26
C ASP A 105 1.41 4.76 -16.64
N ALA A 106 0.90 4.13 -17.69
CA ALA A 106 0.77 4.72 -19.01
C ALA A 106 -0.42 5.72 -19.13
N LEU A 107 -1.27 5.81 -18.10
CA LEU A 107 -2.40 6.73 -18.13
C LEU A 107 -1.94 8.19 -18.04
N ARG A 108 -2.63 9.06 -18.79
CA ARG A 108 -2.35 10.49 -18.77
C ARG A 108 -2.74 11.09 -17.42
N PRO A 109 -1.94 12.04 -16.89
CA PRO A 109 -2.35 12.84 -15.74
C PRO A 109 -3.72 13.46 -15.95
N MET A 110 -4.54 13.48 -14.91
CA MET A 110 -5.78 14.24 -14.94
C MET A 110 -5.44 15.73 -14.97
N PRO A 111 -6.15 16.56 -15.77
CA PRO A 111 -5.98 18.00 -15.73
C PRO A 111 -6.19 18.55 -14.32
N ARG A 112 -5.58 19.69 -14.00
CA ARG A 112 -5.86 20.38 -12.74
C ARG A 112 -7.16 21.17 -12.88
N GLY A 113 -8.00 21.17 -11.86
CA GLY A 113 -9.21 21.98 -11.83
C GLY A 113 -10.31 21.38 -10.97
N LEU A 114 -11.44 22.09 -10.90
CA LEU A 114 -12.68 21.57 -10.33
C LEU A 114 -13.36 20.66 -11.35
N PHE A 115 -13.77 19.48 -10.88
CA PHE A 115 -14.49 18.50 -11.67
C PHE A 115 -15.89 18.30 -11.10
N ALA A 116 -16.91 18.50 -11.94
CA ALA A 116 -18.23 17.97 -11.68
C ALA A 116 -18.32 16.60 -12.37
N CYS A 117 -18.55 15.53 -11.60
CA CYS A 117 -18.62 14.16 -12.10
C CYS A 117 -20.09 13.70 -12.12
N PRO A 118 -20.91 14.17 -13.08
CA PRO A 118 -22.29 13.71 -13.18
C PRO A 118 -22.31 12.20 -13.42
N PHE A 119 -23.35 11.53 -12.92
CA PHE A 119 -23.54 10.08 -13.04
C PHE A 119 -22.46 9.22 -12.37
N ASP A 120 -21.73 9.75 -11.38
CA ASP A 120 -20.94 8.90 -10.47
C ASP A 120 -21.90 8.13 -9.55
N ASP A 121 -21.94 6.81 -9.72
CA ASP A 121 -22.76 5.88 -8.93
C ASP A 121 -21.97 5.26 -7.75
N GLY A 122 -20.73 5.71 -7.54
CA GLY A 122 -19.82 5.26 -6.49
C GLY A 122 -19.28 3.85 -6.69
N SER A 123 -19.43 3.26 -7.87
CA SER A 123 -18.76 2.01 -8.22
C SER A 123 -17.27 2.24 -8.48
N ILE A 124 -16.43 1.41 -7.86
CA ILE A 124 -14.97 1.56 -7.93
C ILE A 124 -14.24 0.22 -7.99
N TYR A 125 -12.98 0.28 -8.42
CA TYR A 125 -11.98 -0.69 -7.98
C TYR A 125 -11.10 -0.07 -6.89
N LEU A 126 -10.82 -0.83 -5.84
CA LEU A 126 -9.71 -0.58 -4.92
C LEU A 126 -8.63 -1.63 -5.21
N LEU A 127 -7.50 -1.17 -5.75
CA LEU A 127 -6.31 -1.98 -5.99
C LEU A 127 -5.39 -1.83 -4.79
N ARG A 128 -4.94 -2.93 -4.21
CA ARG A 128 -4.06 -2.95 -3.04
C ARG A 128 -2.77 -3.65 -3.41
N PHE A 129 -1.76 -2.88 -3.79
CA PHE A 129 -0.45 -3.40 -4.14
C PHE A 129 0.37 -3.68 -2.87
N ALA A 130 1.11 -4.80 -2.90
CA ALA A 130 2.08 -5.20 -1.90
C ALA A 130 3.50 -5.16 -2.49
N TYR A 131 4.46 -4.79 -1.66
CA TYR A 131 5.88 -4.70 -2.01
C TYR A 131 6.70 -5.62 -1.09
N PRO A 132 7.85 -6.14 -1.56
CA PRO A 132 8.68 -7.07 -0.78
C PRO A 132 9.17 -6.51 0.56
N ASP A 133 9.37 -5.20 0.67
CA ASP A 133 9.80 -4.48 1.87
C ASP A 133 8.66 -4.23 2.88
N GLY A 134 7.47 -4.80 2.64
CA GLY A 134 6.28 -4.57 3.43
C GLY A 134 5.53 -3.29 3.06
N GLY A 135 5.99 -2.55 2.04
CA GLY A 135 5.29 -1.41 1.48
C GLY A 135 3.90 -1.78 0.97
N ARG A 136 2.94 -0.87 1.16
CA ARG A 136 1.53 -1.06 0.77
C ARG A 136 1.01 0.18 0.07
N LEU A 137 0.37 -0.02 -1.07
CA LEU A 137 -0.17 1.05 -1.88
C LEU A 137 -1.62 0.78 -2.27
N PRO A 138 -2.58 1.53 -1.70
CA PRO A 138 -3.94 1.56 -2.22
C PRO A 138 -4.03 2.51 -3.43
N VAL A 139 -4.69 2.06 -4.49
CA VAL A 139 -5.08 2.86 -5.65
C VAL A 139 -6.58 2.70 -5.86
N VAL A 140 -7.31 3.81 -5.94
CA VAL A 140 -8.75 3.80 -6.26
C VAL A 140 -8.93 4.10 -7.74
N VAL A 141 -9.87 3.42 -8.38
CA VAL A 141 -10.26 3.61 -9.78
C VAL A 141 -11.77 3.80 -9.82
N HIS A 142 -12.23 5.00 -10.18
CA HIS A 142 -13.66 5.29 -10.36
C HIS A 142 -14.16 4.71 -11.68
N LEU A 143 -15.32 4.04 -11.66
CA LEU A 143 -15.88 3.37 -12.83
C LEU A 143 -16.93 4.19 -13.58
N SER A 144 -17.54 5.13 -12.87
CA SER A 144 -18.56 6.04 -13.35
C SER A 144 -18.10 7.50 -13.14
N GLY A 145 -18.93 8.47 -13.53
CA GLY A 145 -18.55 9.88 -13.52
C GLY A 145 -17.27 10.19 -14.32
N CYS A 146 -16.35 10.91 -13.68
CA CYS A 146 -15.11 11.38 -14.31
C CYS A 146 -14.10 10.27 -14.63
N ARG A 147 -14.27 9.06 -14.08
CA ARG A 147 -13.44 7.87 -14.38
C ARG A 147 -11.94 8.14 -14.26
N PHE A 148 -11.50 8.52 -13.07
CA PHE A 148 -10.09 8.70 -12.77
C PHE A 148 -9.59 7.60 -11.82
N ALA A 149 -8.27 7.47 -11.76
CA ALA A 149 -7.60 6.66 -10.77
C ALA A 149 -6.64 7.51 -9.94
N THR A 150 -6.50 7.18 -8.66
CA THR A 150 -5.67 7.93 -7.72
C THR A 150 -4.97 7.03 -6.73
N ASN A 151 -3.73 7.37 -6.40
CA ASN A 151 -3.00 6.83 -5.25
C ASN A 151 -3.01 7.79 -4.04
N GLY A 152 -3.85 8.83 -4.08
CA GLY A 152 -3.93 9.90 -3.08
C GLY A 152 -2.87 10.99 -3.22
N ARG A 153 -1.96 10.89 -4.21
CA ARG A 153 -0.92 11.90 -4.51
C ARG A 153 -0.82 12.25 -6.00
N ARG A 154 -1.35 11.40 -6.88
CA ARG A 154 -1.41 11.57 -8.32
C ARG A 154 -2.73 11.03 -8.85
N ASP A 155 -3.37 11.83 -9.70
CA ASP A 155 -4.62 11.48 -10.38
C ASP A 155 -4.37 11.30 -11.88
N VAL A 156 -4.97 10.26 -12.46
CA VAL A 156 -4.85 9.93 -13.89
C VAL A 156 -6.22 9.61 -14.49
N SER A 157 -6.43 9.94 -15.76
CA SER A 157 -7.68 9.65 -16.46
C SER A 157 -7.72 8.20 -16.96
N VAL A 158 -8.76 7.45 -16.58
CA VAL A 158 -8.86 6.01 -16.87
C VAL A 158 -9.47 5.77 -18.24
N THR A 159 -8.79 4.97 -19.06
CA THR A 159 -9.26 4.59 -20.39
C THR A 159 -10.19 3.37 -20.36
N ALA A 160 -10.96 3.17 -21.43
CA ALA A 160 -11.77 1.96 -21.61
C ALA A 160 -10.91 0.68 -21.57
N LYS A 161 -9.69 0.74 -22.10
CA LYS A 161 -8.73 -0.37 -22.09
C LYS A 161 -8.39 -0.82 -20.67
N VAL A 162 -8.03 0.11 -19.78
CA VAL A 162 -7.73 -0.23 -18.37
C VAL A 162 -8.96 -0.77 -17.65
N ARG A 163 -10.15 -0.23 -17.90
CA ARG A 163 -11.39 -0.78 -17.32
C ARG A 163 -11.65 -2.21 -17.79
N ALA A 164 -11.44 -2.50 -19.07
CA ALA A 164 -11.61 -3.85 -19.63
C ALA A 164 -10.61 -4.83 -19.02
N LEU A 165 -9.36 -4.41 -18.83
CA LEU A 165 -8.32 -5.20 -18.15
C LEU A 165 -8.71 -5.50 -16.69
N LEU A 166 -9.13 -4.51 -15.91
CA LEU A 166 -9.58 -4.73 -14.53
C LEU A 166 -10.80 -5.66 -14.46
N ALA A 167 -11.70 -5.55 -15.44
CA ALA A 167 -12.86 -6.41 -15.52
C ALA A 167 -12.49 -7.87 -15.88
N SER A 168 -11.51 -8.10 -16.76
CA SER A 168 -11.03 -9.46 -17.05
C SER A 168 -10.35 -10.08 -15.84
N LEU A 169 -9.47 -9.34 -15.15
CA LEU A 169 -8.79 -9.82 -13.94
C LEU A 169 -9.77 -10.26 -12.84
N ILE A 170 -10.87 -9.53 -12.64
CA ILE A 170 -11.93 -9.95 -11.70
C ILE A 170 -12.66 -11.23 -12.15
N ARG A 171 -12.88 -11.44 -13.45
CA ARG A 171 -13.59 -12.63 -13.94
C ARG A 171 -12.72 -13.88 -13.88
N SER A 172 -11.42 -13.73 -14.13
CA SER A 172 -10.48 -14.86 -14.15
C SER A 172 -10.15 -15.43 -12.77
N SER A 173 -10.44 -14.72 -11.67
CA SER A 173 -10.20 -15.23 -10.31
C SER A 173 -11.35 -16.05 -9.73
N THR A 174 -12.37 -16.36 -10.54
CA THR A 174 -13.54 -17.16 -10.15
C THR A 174 -13.44 -18.64 -10.58
N GLY A 175 -12.23 -19.11 -10.89
CA GLY A 175 -11.94 -20.50 -11.26
C GLY A 175 -11.18 -21.24 -10.17
#